data_AF-A0A7H4MYP5-F1
#
_entry.id   AF-A0A7H4MYP5-F1
#
_cell.length_a   1.000
_cell.length_b   1.000
_cell.length_c   1.000
_cell.angle_alpha   90.00
_cell.angle_beta   90.00
_cell.angle_gamma   90.00
#
_symmetry.space_group_name_H-M   'P 1'
#
loop_
_entity.id
_entity.type
_entity.pdbx_description
1 polymer ?
#
loop_
_entity_poly.entity_id
_entity_poly.type
_entity_poly.pdbx_seq_one_letter_code
_entity_poly.pdbx_strand_id
1 'polypeptide(L)' 'MAKTQQINGVTFPGEVESPKEGDVLISWTTKTRVAIVIVVRPYACPKEITVSIVLDRSLEDDA' A
#
# COMPACT_ATOMS: atom_id res chain seq x y z
N MET A 1 -6.49 11.85 18.44
CA MET A 1 -6.52 13.11 17.66
C MET A 1 -6.19 12.74 16.22
N ALA A 2 -7.15 12.88 15.31
CA ALA A 2 -6.99 12.53 13.89
C ALA A 2 -5.99 13.49 13.23
N LYS A 3 -4.89 12.98 12.66
CA LYS A 3 -4.00 13.77 11.81
C LYS A 3 -4.49 13.66 10.38
N THR A 4 -5.30 14.62 9.97
CA THR A 4 -5.66 14.84 8.57
C THR A 4 -4.40 15.01 7.74
N GLN A 5 -4.26 14.21 6.67
CA GLN A 5 -3.15 14.34 5.72
C GLN A 5 -3.69 14.87 4.39
N GLN A 6 -2.97 15.85 3.82
CA GLN A 6 -3.25 16.36 2.49
C GLN A 6 -2.25 15.76 1.51
N ILE A 7 -2.76 15.05 0.51
CA ILE A 7 -2.00 14.65 -0.68
C ILE A 7 -2.56 15.45 -1.85
N ASN A 8 -1.69 16.20 -2.54
CA ASN A 8 -2.02 16.98 -3.75
C ASN A 8 -3.25 17.91 -3.59
N GLY A 9 -3.41 18.54 -2.41
CA GLY A 9 -4.54 19.44 -2.11
C GLY A 9 -5.86 18.74 -1.79
N VAL A 10 -5.91 17.41 -1.85
CA VAL A 10 -7.08 16.62 -1.42
C VAL A 10 -6.89 16.24 0.04
N THR A 11 -7.84 16.66 0.87
CA THR A 11 -7.90 16.31 2.28
C THR A 11 -8.39 14.88 2.41
N PHE A 12 -7.49 13.95 2.75
CA PHE A 12 -7.87 12.59 3.06
C PHE A 12 -8.23 12.49 4.56
N PRO A 13 -9.38 11.88 4.91
CA PRO A 13 -9.74 11.68 6.30
C PRO A 13 -8.67 10.84 6.99
N GLY A 14 -7.99 11.46 7.95
CA GLY A 14 -6.87 10.87 8.69
C GLY A 14 -7.35 10.04 9.87
N GLU A 15 -7.87 8.84 9.60
CA GLU A 15 -8.20 7.84 10.62
C GLU A 15 -7.39 6.56 10.46
N VAL A 16 -6.13 6.65 10.04
CA VAL A 16 -5.22 5.49 10.01
C VAL A 16 -3.97 5.75 10.85
N GLU A 17 -3.53 4.72 11.58
CA GLU A 17 -2.30 4.73 12.35
C GLU A 17 -1.11 5.02 11.43
N SER A 18 -0.06 5.59 12.01
CA SER A 18 1.22 5.68 11.31
C SER A 18 1.70 4.27 10.93
N PRO A 19 2.27 4.11 9.73
CA PRO A 19 2.80 2.81 9.32
C PRO A 19 3.91 2.39 10.29
N LYS A 20 3.94 1.10 10.57
CA LYS A 20 4.97 0.40 11.33
C LYS A 20 6.02 -0.13 10.36
N GLU A 21 7.20 -0.43 10.90
CA GLU A 21 8.23 -1.12 10.13
C GLU A 21 7.68 -2.45 9.57
N GLY A 22 7.90 -2.68 8.27
CA GLY A 22 7.40 -3.87 7.57
C GLY A 22 5.99 -3.76 6.99
N ASP A 23 5.26 -2.67 7.23
CA ASP A 23 3.92 -2.49 6.63
C ASP A 23 3.94 -2.29 5.12
N VAL A 24 5.06 -1.84 4.57
CA VAL A 24 5.29 -1.76 3.13
C VAL A 24 6.37 -2.76 2.76
N LEU A 25 6.01 -3.79 2.02
CA LEU A 25 6.94 -4.80 1.52
C LEU A 25 6.92 -4.79 -0.01
N ILE A 26 8.09 -4.61 -0.61
CA ILE A 26 8.28 -4.70 -2.06
C ILE A 26 9.15 -5.93 -2.33
N SER A 27 8.61 -6.91 -3.04
CA SER A 27 9.29 -8.16 -3.37
C SER A 27 9.31 -8.40 -4.87
N TRP A 28 10.51 -8.55 -5.42
CA TRP A 28 10.71 -8.96 -6.81
C TRP A 28 10.68 -10.48 -6.87
N THR A 29 9.64 -11.06 -7.46
CA THR A 29 9.55 -12.52 -7.64
C THR A 29 10.28 -12.98 -8.89
N THR A 30 10.40 -12.10 -9.90
CA THR A 30 11.25 -12.27 -11.07
C THR A 30 11.81 -10.91 -11.49
N LYS A 31 12.63 -10.85 -12.55
CA LYS A 31 13.09 -9.57 -13.13
C LYS A 31 11.95 -8.67 -13.62
N THR A 32 10.79 -9.25 -13.93
CA THR A 32 9.63 -8.56 -14.54
C THR A 32 8.39 -8.57 -13.66
N ARG A 33 8.44 -9.22 -12.49
CA ARG A 33 7.32 -9.34 -11.56
C ARG A 33 7.67 -8.73 -10.21
N VAL A 34 6.85 -7.79 -9.78
CA VAL A 34 6.95 -7.17 -8.45
C VAL A 34 5.63 -7.30 -7.71
N ALA A 35 5.72 -7.69 -6.45
CA ALA A 35 4.63 -7.70 -5.49
C ALA A 35 4.87 -6.60 -4.45
N ILE A 36 3.87 -5.73 -4.28
CA ILE A 36 3.88 -4.66 -3.29
C ILE A 36 2.75 -4.95 -2.31
N VAL A 37 3.09 -5.12 -1.04
CA VAL A 37 2.12 -5.31 0.05
C VAL A 37 2.12 -4.06 0.91
N ILE A 38 0.94 -3.53 1.19
CA ILE A 38 0.73 -2.36 2.06
C ILE A 38 -0.30 -2.73 3.12
N VAL A 39 0.07 -2.58 4.39
CA VAL A 39 -0.83 -2.74 5.53
C VAL A 39 -1.28 -1.37 6.02
N VAL A 40 -2.59 -1.17 6.08
CA VAL A 40 -3.24 0.06 6.57
C VAL A 40 -4.07 -0.29 7.79
N ARG A 41 -3.88 0.46 8.88
CA ARG A 41 -4.57 0.24 10.14
C ARG A 41 -5.45 1.44 10.47
N PRO A 42 -6.78 1.33 10.39
CA PRO A 42 -7.65 2.40 10.82
C PRO A 42 -7.67 2.56 12.35
N TYR A 43 -7.69 3.78 12.86
CA TYR A 43 -8.03 4.04 14.27
C TYR A 43 -9.45 3.57 14.54
N ALA A 44 -9.70 3.06 15.77
CA ALA A 44 -11.00 2.57 16.23
C ALA A 44 -11.61 1.37 15.46
N CYS A 45 -10.84 0.65 14.64
CA CYS A 45 -11.27 -0.58 13.99
C CYS A 45 -10.31 -1.74 14.33
N PRO A 46 -10.79 -2.92 14.80
CA PRO A 46 -9.94 -4.07 15.09
C PRO A 46 -9.50 -4.83 13.82
N LYS A 47 -9.70 -4.27 12.62
CA LYS A 47 -9.42 -4.92 11.34
C LYS A 47 -8.31 -4.18 10.60
N GLU A 48 -7.28 -4.92 10.24
CA GLU A 48 -6.22 -4.44 9.34
C GLU A 48 -6.70 -4.57 7.89
N ILE A 49 -6.38 -3.57 7.07
CA ILE A 49 -6.64 -3.60 5.63
C ILE A 49 -5.30 -3.88 4.96
N THR A 50 -5.19 -5.02 4.27
CA THR A 50 -3.99 -5.38 3.50
C THR A 50 -4.30 -5.23 2.01
N VAL A 51 -3.51 -4.42 1.32
CA VAL A 51 -3.58 -4.25 -0.14
C VAL A 51 -2.32 -4.85 -0.75
N SER A 52 -2.51 -5.76 -1.70
CA SER A 52 -1.43 -6.37 -2.46
C SER A 52 -1.57 -6.01 -3.93
N ILE A 53 -0.58 -5.32 -4.49
CA ILE A 53 -0.52 -4.95 -5.91
C ILE A 53 0.56 -5.80 -6.57
N VAL A 54 0.20 -6.51 -7.63
CA VAL A 54 1.13 -7.31 -8.42
C VAL A 54 1.19 -6.71 -9.82
N LEU A 55 2.40 -6.31 -10.22
CA LEU A 55 2.68 -5.91 -11.60
C LEU A 55 3.37 -7.09 -12.29
N ASP A 56 2.75 -7.58 -13.36
CA ASP A 56 3.29 -8.62 -14.23
C ASP A 56 3.46 -8.07 -15.63
N ARG A 57 4.72 -7.98 -16.10
CA ARG A 57 5.05 -7.52 -17.47
C ARG A 57 5.31 -8.68 -18.43
N SER A 58 4.91 -9.90 -18.08
CA SER A 58 5.21 -11.10 -18.88
C SER A 58 4.61 -11.07 -20.30
N LEU A 59 3.58 -10.24 -20.53
CA LEU A 59 2.89 -10.09 -21.82
C LEU A 59 3.36 -8.86 -22.62
N GLU A 60 4.25 -8.01 -22.08
CA GLU A 60 4.78 -6.83 -22.78
C GLU A 60 6.04 -7.14 -23.61
N ASP A 61 6.71 -8.28 -23.39
CA ASP A 61 7.90 -8.71 -24.15
C ASP A 61 7.55 -9.44 -25.46
N ASP A 62 6.26 -9.71 -25.71
CA ASP A 62 5.72 -10.45 -26.88
C ASP A 62 5.08 -9.52 -27.95
N ALA A 63 5.34 -8.20 -27.91
CA ALA A 63 4.79 -7.19 -28.82
C ALA A 63 5.85 -6.46 -29.66
#